data_AF-A0A524F1R4-F1
#
_entry.id   AF-A0A524F1R4-F1
#
_cell.length_a   1.000
_cell.length_b   1.000
_cell.length_c   1.000
_cell.angle_alpha   90.00
_cell.angle_beta   90.00
_cell.angle_gamma   90.00
#
_symmetry.space_group_name_H-M   'P 1'
#
loop_
_entity.id
_entity.type
_entity.pdbx_description
1 polymer ?
#
loop_
_entity_poly.entity_id
_entity_poly.type
_entity_poly.pdbx_seq_one_letter_code
_entity_poly.pdbx_strand_id
1 'polypeptide(L)'
;MSFNHKLGRCGVYCGQCRSYTEEMVNAAKQFKEWVEQDYSWLNDVEESFDYENFLKGIDWFIDSKCPGCRNSSIIWCEVKKCEKIQKDIIDNCLVCEEFPKCAHTEYQRNRYSYLLTHLDYIKKNGLEKYLEEEEKKAEEGVRIQDIRDY
;
A
#
# COMPACT_ATOMS: atom_id res chain seq x y z
N MET A 1 12.02 -3.63 -20.26
CA MET A 1 10.65 -3.22 -19.90
C MET A 1 10.72 -2.39 -18.64
N SER A 2 10.16 -1.18 -18.63
CA SER A 2 10.06 -0.35 -17.42
C SER A 2 8.90 -0.88 -16.58
N PHE A 3 9.18 -1.50 -15.43
CA PHE A 3 8.14 -2.00 -14.54
C PHE A 3 7.41 -0.82 -13.89
N ASN A 4 6.08 -0.89 -13.81
CA ASN A 4 5.26 0.11 -13.11
C ASN A 4 5.72 0.20 -11.65
N HIS A 5 6.21 1.37 -11.22
CA HIS A 5 6.69 1.61 -9.86
C HIS A 5 5.62 1.33 -8.78
N LYS A 6 4.34 1.33 -9.17
CA LYS A 6 3.20 1.01 -8.30
C LYS A 6 3.09 -0.49 -7.99
N LEU A 7 3.67 -1.40 -8.78
CA LEU A 7 3.65 -2.82 -8.44
C LEU A 7 4.78 -3.13 -7.45
N GLY A 8 4.44 -3.41 -6.20
CA GLY A 8 5.42 -3.80 -5.20
C GLY A 8 6.10 -5.12 -5.56
N ARG A 9 7.37 -5.31 -5.17
CA ARG A 9 8.16 -6.53 -5.46
C ARG A 9 7.44 -7.83 -5.06
N CYS A 10 6.54 -7.77 -4.07
CA CYS A 10 5.74 -8.89 -3.60
C CYS A 10 4.49 -9.23 -4.43
N GLY A 11 4.11 -8.37 -5.38
CA GLY A 11 2.90 -8.52 -6.19
C GLY A 11 1.72 -7.61 -5.80
N VAL A 12 1.75 -7.00 -4.61
CA VAL A 12 0.71 -6.03 -4.22
C VAL A 12 0.82 -4.78 -5.07
N TYR A 13 -0.31 -4.35 -5.64
CA TYR A 13 -0.39 -3.14 -6.43
C TYR A 13 -0.64 -1.91 -5.53
N CYS A 14 0.42 -1.14 -5.26
CA CYS A 14 0.41 0.01 -4.36
C CYS A 14 -0.54 1.13 -4.81
N GLY A 15 -0.92 1.19 -6.10
CA GLY A 15 -1.90 2.17 -6.58
C GLY A 15 -3.28 2.02 -5.93
N GLN A 16 -3.59 0.87 -5.32
CA GLN A 16 -4.82 0.64 -4.55
C GLN A 16 -4.66 0.92 -3.04
N CYS A 17 -3.48 1.37 -2.59
CA CYS A 17 -3.19 1.65 -1.18
C CYS A 17 -3.31 3.14 -0.88
N ARG A 18 -4.22 3.53 0.03
CA ARG A 18 -4.45 4.93 0.39
C ARG A 18 -3.23 5.64 0.99
N SER A 19 -2.33 4.91 1.65
CA SER A 19 -1.09 5.47 2.17
C SER A 19 -0.07 5.77 1.07
N TYR A 20 -0.13 5.04 -0.05
CA TYR A 20 0.75 5.26 -1.21
C TYR A 20 0.16 6.32 -2.16
N THR A 21 -1.15 6.32 -2.38
CA THR A 21 -1.86 7.33 -3.21
C THR A 21 -2.03 8.68 -2.51
N GLU A 22 -1.59 8.81 -1.26
CA GLU A 22 -1.73 10.00 -0.42
C GLU A 22 -3.18 10.38 -0.09
N GLU A 23 -4.16 9.53 -0.39
CA GLU A 23 -5.56 9.75 -0.02
C GLU A 23 -5.73 9.97 1.48
N MET A 24 -5.06 9.17 2.32
CA MET A 24 -5.10 9.35 3.77
C MET A 24 -4.49 10.68 4.19
N VAL A 25 -3.39 11.08 3.56
CA VAL A 25 -2.69 12.34 3.86
C VAL A 25 -3.58 13.53 3.48
N ASN A 26 -4.19 13.49 2.30
CA ASN A 26 -5.07 14.54 1.82
C ASN A 26 -6.33 14.66 2.68
N ALA A 27 -6.94 13.54 3.05
CA ALA A 27 -8.08 13.53 3.97
C ALA A 27 -7.71 14.07 5.36
N ALA A 28 -6.54 13.70 5.89
CA ALA A 28 -6.06 14.18 7.19
C ALA A 28 -5.77 15.69 7.17
N LYS A 29 -5.13 16.21 6.11
CA LYS A 29 -4.93 17.65 5.94
C LYS A 29 -6.25 18.42 5.91
N GLN A 30 -7.18 17.96 5.07
CA GLN A 30 -8.49 18.60 4.95
C GLN A 30 -9.25 18.58 6.27
N PHE A 31 -9.20 17.45 6.99
CA PHE A 31 -9.85 17.32 8.28
C PHE A 31 -9.20 18.20 9.34
N LYS A 32 -7.87 18.31 9.36
CA LYS A 32 -7.15 19.24 10.25
C LYS A 32 -7.61 20.68 10.04
N GLU A 33 -7.70 21.11 8.78
CA GLU A 33 -8.18 22.47 8.46
C GLU A 33 -9.58 22.73 9.02
N TRP A 34 -10.52 21.78 8.88
CA TRP A 34 -11.87 21.92 9.45
C TRP A 34 -11.85 21.95 10.97
N VAL A 35 -11.05 21.11 11.61
CA VAL A 35 -10.93 21.09 13.08
C VAL A 35 -10.38 22.43 13.59
N GLU A 36 -9.33 22.96 12.97
CA GLU A 36 -8.73 24.24 13.37
C GLU A 36 -9.66 25.43 13.13
N GLN A 37 -10.42 25.43 12.03
CA GLN A 37 -11.33 26.52 11.69
C GLN A 37 -12.63 26.50 12.50
N ASP A 38 -13.28 25.33 12.59
CA ASP A 38 -14.64 25.23 13.09
C ASP A 38 -14.72 24.71 14.54
N TYR A 39 -13.65 24.09 15.04
CA TYR A 39 -13.63 23.38 16.33
C TYR A 39 -12.51 23.81 17.28
N SER A 40 -11.80 24.92 17.01
CA SER A 40 -10.78 25.45 17.91
C SER A 40 -11.29 25.77 19.32
N TRP A 41 -12.58 26.08 19.46
CA TRP A 41 -13.25 26.31 20.74
C TRP A 41 -13.20 25.10 21.69
N LEU A 42 -13.01 23.87 21.18
CA LEU A 42 -12.87 22.67 22.01
C LEU A 42 -11.68 22.77 22.96
N ASN A 43 -10.62 23.48 22.57
CA ASN A 43 -9.44 23.69 23.40
C ASN A 43 -9.75 24.44 24.71
N ASP A 44 -10.77 25.30 24.69
CA ASP A 44 -11.02 26.24 25.77
C ASP A 44 -12.20 25.83 26.65
N VAL A 45 -13.12 24.99 26.14
CA VAL A 45 -14.40 24.72 26.83
C VAL A 45 -14.68 23.25 27.13
N GLU A 46 -14.01 22.31 26.46
CA GLU A 46 -14.29 20.88 26.64
C GLU A 46 -13.14 20.18 27.38
N GLU A 47 -13.24 20.15 28.72
CA GLU A 47 -12.20 19.58 29.59
C GLU A 47 -11.92 18.09 29.33
N SER A 48 -12.88 17.34 28.77
CA SER A 48 -12.69 15.92 28.48
C SER A 48 -11.95 15.65 27.17
N PHE A 49 -11.68 16.68 26.36
CA PHE A 49 -11.07 16.55 25.04
C PHE A 49 -9.69 17.21 24.99
N ASP A 50 -8.65 16.40 24.83
CA ASP A 50 -7.28 16.89 24.64
C ASP A 50 -7.08 17.34 23.19
N TYR A 51 -7.43 18.60 22.91
CA TYR A 51 -7.40 19.19 21.58
C TYR A 51 -6.00 19.20 20.96
N GLU A 52 -4.97 19.60 21.72
CA GLU A 52 -3.60 19.65 21.22
C GLU A 52 -3.08 18.25 20.87
N ASN A 53 -3.35 17.25 21.71
CA ASN A 53 -2.92 15.88 21.43
C ASN A 53 -3.70 15.27 20.26
N PHE A 54 -4.97 15.63 20.10
CA PHE A 54 -5.75 15.24 18.94
C PHE A 54 -5.16 15.78 17.62
N LEU A 55 -4.78 17.06 17.57
CA LEU A 55 -4.11 17.63 16.39
C LEU A 55 -2.79 16.93 16.07
N LYS A 56 -1.99 16.58 17.10
CA LYS A 56 -0.76 15.76 16.92
C LYS A 56 -1.06 14.39 16.31
N GLY A 57 -2.20 13.80 16.67
CA GLY A 57 -2.69 12.56 16.07
C GLY A 57 -3.01 12.72 14.58
N ILE A 58 -3.62 13.83 14.18
CA ILE A 58 -3.88 14.14 12.77
C ILE A 58 -2.56 14.37 12.01
N ASP A 59 -1.63 15.12 12.60
CA ASP A 59 -0.30 15.37 12.01
C ASP A 59 0.46 14.07 11.76
N TRP A 60 0.35 13.09 12.66
CA TRP A 60 0.94 11.77 12.42
C TRP A 60 0.42 11.12 11.13
N PHE A 61 -0.88 11.22 10.82
CA PHE A 61 -1.43 10.71 9.56
C PHE A 61 -0.94 11.50 8.34
N ILE A 62 -0.79 12.82 8.48
CA ILE A 62 -0.23 13.67 7.42
C ILE A 62 1.20 13.26 7.07
N ASP A 63 1.99 12.89 8.07
CA ASP A 63 3.38 12.46 7.91
C ASP A 63 3.53 10.98 7.51
N SER A 64 2.45 10.18 7.56
CA SER A 64 2.45 8.73 7.35
C SER A 64 2.59 8.27 5.88
N LYS A 65 3.13 9.12 4.99
CA LYS A 65 3.26 8.82 3.56
C LYS A 65 4.08 7.55 3.31
N CYS A 66 3.54 6.66 2.48
CA CYS A 66 4.25 5.45 2.06
C CYS A 66 5.01 5.72 0.74
N PRO A 67 6.36 5.65 0.71
CA PRO A 67 7.13 5.85 -0.53
C PRO A 67 7.02 4.67 -1.51
N GLY A 68 6.34 3.59 -1.10
CA GLY A 68 6.31 2.31 -1.81
C GLY A 68 7.54 1.47 -1.53
N CYS A 69 7.40 0.14 -1.63
CA CYS A 69 8.48 -0.78 -1.24
C CYS A 69 9.74 -0.64 -2.11
N ARG A 70 9.60 -0.20 -3.37
CA ARG A 70 10.71 -0.02 -4.31
C ARG A 70 11.59 1.19 -3.97
N ASN A 71 11.02 2.23 -3.36
CA ASN A 71 11.75 3.46 -2.97
C ASN A 71 12.06 3.49 -1.47
N SER A 72 11.82 2.39 -0.77
CA SER A 72 12.01 2.30 0.67
C SER A 72 13.30 1.53 1.01
N SER A 73 14.04 1.99 2.01
CA SER A 73 15.17 1.26 2.61
C SER A 73 14.73 0.23 3.67
N ILE A 74 13.40 0.03 3.86
CA ILE A 74 12.86 -0.85 4.90
C ILE A 74 13.45 -2.26 4.83
N ILE A 75 14.10 -2.68 5.93
CA ILE A 75 14.89 -3.91 6.08
C ILE A 75 14.03 -5.12 6.50
N TRP A 76 12.87 -4.89 7.14
CA TRP A 76 12.07 -5.99 7.72
C TRP A 76 11.38 -6.89 6.70
N CYS A 77 11.24 -6.45 5.43
CA CYS A 77 10.51 -7.20 4.42
C CYS A 77 11.31 -8.40 3.90
N GLU A 78 10.85 -9.62 4.21
CA GLU A 78 11.49 -10.87 3.76
C GLU A 78 11.61 -10.98 2.24
N VAL A 79 10.69 -10.42 1.47
CA VAL A 79 10.77 -10.40 0.00
C VAL A 79 12.04 -9.70 -0.50
N LYS A 80 12.53 -8.67 0.21
CA LYS A 80 13.78 -7.98 -0.14
C LYS A 80 15.03 -8.75 0.24
N LYS A 81 14.89 -9.80 1.06
CA LYS A 81 15.99 -10.71 1.41
C LYS A 81 16.13 -11.87 0.41
N CYS A 82 15.16 -12.04 -0.48
CA CYS A 82 15.23 -13.03 -1.55
C CYS A 82 16.38 -12.72 -2.52
N GLU A 83 17.28 -13.68 -2.69
CA GLU A 83 18.45 -13.55 -3.56
C GLU A 83 18.09 -13.23 -5.02
N LYS A 84 17.01 -13.84 -5.55
CA LYS A 84 16.55 -13.57 -6.92
C LYS A 84 16.07 -12.13 -7.12
N ILE A 85 15.52 -11.51 -6.07
CA ILE A 85 15.11 -10.09 -6.10
C ILE A 85 16.35 -9.19 -5.95
N GLN A 86 17.27 -9.51 -5.04
CA GLN A 86 18.49 -8.71 -4.81
C GLN A 86 19.44 -8.69 -6.00
N LYS A 87 19.51 -9.81 -6.75
CA LYS A 87 20.32 -9.95 -7.96
C LYS A 87 19.55 -9.57 -9.24
N ASP A 88 18.34 -9.02 -9.11
CA ASP A 88 17.44 -8.67 -10.22
C ASP A 88 17.23 -9.79 -11.25
N ILE A 89 17.29 -11.06 -10.81
CA ILE A 89 16.97 -12.24 -11.62
C ILE A 89 15.48 -12.27 -11.94
N ILE A 90 14.66 -11.86 -10.97
CA ILE A 90 13.23 -11.59 -11.16
C ILE A 90 12.93 -10.18 -10.68
N ASP A 91 12.05 -9.47 -11.39
CA ASP A 91 11.61 -8.17 -10.90
C ASP A 91 10.55 -8.29 -9.80
N ASN A 92 9.66 -9.28 -9.92
CA ASN A 92 8.48 -9.41 -9.10
C ASN A 92 8.21 -10.85 -8.70
N CYS A 93 7.64 -11.04 -7.51
CA CYS A 93 7.25 -12.35 -7.03
C CYS A 93 6.16 -13.03 -7.91
N LEU A 94 5.24 -12.29 -8.53
CA LEU A 94 4.16 -12.86 -9.34
C LEU A 94 4.63 -13.54 -10.63
N VAL A 95 5.83 -13.20 -11.12
CA VAL A 95 6.45 -13.88 -12.28
C VAL A 95 7.36 -15.05 -11.86
N CYS A 96 7.46 -15.33 -10.56
CA CYS A 96 8.26 -16.42 -10.03
C CYS A 96 7.39 -17.65 -9.78
N GLU A 97 7.74 -18.79 -10.39
CA GLU A 97 7.02 -20.05 -10.22
C GLU A 97 7.04 -20.59 -8.77
N GLU A 98 8.04 -20.19 -7.98
CA GLU A 98 8.16 -20.56 -6.57
C GLU A 98 7.23 -19.76 -5.66
N PHE A 99 6.59 -18.69 -6.16
CA PHE A 99 5.78 -17.79 -5.34
C PHE A 99 4.75 -18.48 -4.43
N PRO A 100 4.03 -19.55 -4.84
CA PRO A 100 3.07 -20.21 -3.95
C PRO A 100 3.67 -20.88 -2.71
N LYS A 101 4.98 -21.17 -2.73
CA LYS A 101 5.68 -21.97 -1.71
C LYS A 101 6.91 -21.29 -1.12
N CYS A 102 7.31 -20.14 -1.64
CA CYS A 102 8.48 -19.38 -1.19
C CYS A 102 8.32 -18.89 0.26
N ALA A 103 9.30 -19.17 1.13
CA ALA A 103 9.26 -18.71 2.53
C ALA A 103 9.30 -17.17 2.63
N HIS A 104 10.03 -16.50 1.73
CA HIS A 104 10.15 -15.03 1.75
C HIS A 104 8.84 -14.27 1.45
N THR A 105 7.82 -14.96 0.93
CA THR A 105 6.52 -14.34 0.60
C THR A 105 5.38 -14.81 1.52
N GLU A 106 5.69 -15.55 2.59
CA GLU A 106 4.67 -16.10 3.50
C GLU A 106 3.76 -15.02 4.09
N TYR A 107 4.33 -13.94 4.62
CA TYR A 107 3.56 -12.80 5.13
C TYR A 107 2.61 -12.24 4.07
N GLN A 108 3.09 -12.06 2.84
CA GLN A 108 2.28 -11.48 1.77
C GLN A 108 1.21 -12.44 1.27
N ARG A 109 1.47 -13.75 1.20
CA ARG A 109 0.46 -14.75 0.86
C ARG A 109 -0.62 -14.85 1.94
N ASN A 110 -0.26 -14.74 3.22
CA ASN A 110 -1.23 -14.79 4.31
C ASN A 110 -2.06 -13.51 4.37
N ARG A 111 -1.43 -12.35 4.16
CA ARG A 111 -2.10 -11.05 4.25
C ARG A 111 -2.88 -10.69 2.98
N TYR A 112 -2.38 -11.08 1.81
CA TYR A 112 -2.90 -10.76 0.48
C TYR A 112 -3.10 -12.06 -0.30
N SER A 113 -3.90 -12.98 0.25
CA SER A 113 -4.21 -14.30 -0.30
C SER A 113 -4.71 -14.24 -1.75
N TYR A 114 -5.44 -13.18 -2.10
CA TYR A 114 -5.95 -12.94 -3.45
C TYR A 114 -4.86 -12.95 -4.52
N LEU A 115 -3.59 -12.63 -4.18
CA LEU A 115 -2.46 -12.69 -5.10
C LEU A 115 -2.25 -14.08 -5.72
N LEU A 116 -2.60 -15.15 -4.98
CA LEU A 116 -2.53 -16.51 -5.51
C LEU A 116 -3.51 -16.74 -6.67
N THR A 117 -4.67 -16.07 -6.65
CA THR A 117 -5.68 -16.18 -7.72
C THR A 117 -5.23 -15.50 -9.02
N HIS A 118 -4.31 -14.52 -8.92
CA HIS A 118 -3.78 -13.80 -10.08
C HIS A 118 -2.68 -14.55 -10.82
N LEU A 119 -2.07 -15.57 -10.23
CA LEU A 119 -0.95 -16.29 -10.86
C LEU A 119 -1.37 -16.93 -12.18
N ASP A 120 -2.51 -17.61 -12.21
CA ASP A 120 -3.00 -18.26 -13.43
C ASP A 120 -3.45 -17.23 -14.47
N TYR A 121 -4.02 -16.12 -14.01
CA TYR A 121 -4.35 -14.99 -14.87
C TYR A 121 -3.11 -14.42 -15.55
N ILE A 122 -2.05 -14.14 -14.78
CA ILE A 122 -0.79 -13.58 -15.28
C ILE A 122 -0.08 -14.57 -16.21
N LYS A 123 -0.08 -15.86 -15.90
CA LYS A 123 0.47 -16.89 -16.81
C LYS A 123 -0.24 -16.92 -18.15
N LYS A 124 -1.57 -16.76 -18.17
CA LYS A 124 -2.39 -16.82 -19.38
C LYS A 124 -2.38 -15.53 -20.19
N ASN A 125 -2.43 -14.38 -19.51
CA ASN A 125 -2.68 -13.07 -20.13
C ASN A 125 -1.45 -12.15 -20.14
N GLY A 126 -0.39 -12.52 -19.42
CA GLY A 126 0.80 -11.69 -19.26
C GLY A 126 0.67 -10.69 -18.10
N LEU A 127 1.84 -10.27 -17.59
CA LEU A 127 1.92 -9.31 -16.48
C LEU A 127 1.48 -7.89 -16.89
N GLU A 128 1.78 -7.48 -18.13
CA GLU A 128 1.44 -6.13 -18.62
C GLU A 128 -0.07 -5.90 -18.59
N LYS A 129 -0.85 -6.84 -19.14
CA LYS A 129 -2.31 -6.76 -19.11
C LYS A 129 -2.87 -6.78 -17.69
N TYR A 130 -2.29 -7.59 -16.79
CA TYR A 130 -2.65 -7.54 -15.37
C TYR A 130 -2.42 -6.16 -14.76
N LEU A 131 -1.28 -5.52 -15.05
CA LEU A 131 -0.97 -4.19 -14.53
C LEU A 131 -1.91 -3.10 -15.05
N GLU A 132 -2.29 -3.15 -16.32
CA GLU A 132 -3.28 -2.22 -16.90
C GLU A 132 -4.64 -2.35 -16.20
N GLU A 133 -5.07 -3.58 -15.91
CA GLU A 133 -6.33 -3.82 -15.19
C GLU A 133 -6.28 -3.37 -13.73
N GLU A 134 -5.16 -3.60 -13.03
CA GLU A 134 -4.99 -3.12 -11.65
C GLU A 134 -4.92 -1.59 -11.55
N GLU A 135 -4.28 -0.92 -12.52
CA GLU A 135 -4.28 0.54 -12.63
C GLU A 135 -5.69 1.06 -12.85
N LYS A 136 -6.43 0.47 -13.81
CA LYS A 136 -7.83 0.86 -14.07
C LYS A 136 -8.70 0.70 -12.82
N LYS A 137 -8.58 -0.42 -12.10
CA LYS A 137 -9.31 -0.64 -10.83
C LYS A 137 -8.96 0.46 -9.81
N ALA A 138 -7.70 0.84 -9.71
CA ALA A 138 -7.27 1.89 -8.78
C ALA A 138 -7.88 3.26 -9.15
N GLU A 139 -7.89 3.61 -10.43
CA GLU A 139 -8.53 4.82 -10.97
C GLU A 139 -10.05 4.82 -10.73
N GLU A 140 -10.70 3.67 -10.83
CA GLU A 140 -12.13 3.47 -10.53
C GLU A 140 -12.45 3.46 -9.02
N GLY A 141 -11.43 3.59 -8.16
CA GLY A 141 -11.63 3.73 -6.71
C GLY A 141 -11.51 2.43 -5.92
N VAL A 142 -11.18 1.30 -6.55
CA VAL A 142 -10.93 0.03 -5.84
C VAL A 142 -9.70 0.17 -4.96
N ARG A 143 -9.80 -0.26 -3.69
CA ARG A 143 -8.69 -0.24 -2.73
C ARG A 143 -8.37 -1.64 -2.23
N ILE A 144 -7.18 -1.80 -1.65
CA ILE A 144 -6.72 -3.08 -1.09
C ILE A 144 -7.74 -3.63 -0.09
N GLN A 145 -8.42 -2.77 0.67
CA GLN A 145 -9.43 -3.16 1.65
C GLN A 145 -10.67 -3.81 1.02
N ASP A 146 -10.96 -3.51 -0.25
CA ASP A 146 -12.15 -4.01 -0.96
C ASP A 146 -11.92 -5.39 -1.59
N ILE A 147 -10.65 -5.75 -1.82
CA ILE A 147 -10.22 -6.99 -2.50
C ILE A 147 -9.50 -7.97 -1.57
N ARG A 148 -9.26 -7.56 -0.33
CA ARG A 148 -8.57 -8.37 0.67
C ARG A 148 -9.59 -9.15 1.48
N ASP A 149 -9.42 -10.47 1.50
CA ASP A 149 -10.13 -11.35 2.41
C ASP A 149 -9.58 -11.14 3.85
N TYR A 150 -10.48 -10.99 4.83
CA TYR A 150 -10.16 -10.83 6.25
C TYR A 150 -10.39 -12.11 7.04
#